data_AF-A0A553KJB8-F1
#
_entry.id   AF-A0A553KJB8-F1
#
_cell.length_a   1.000
_cell.length_b   1.000
_cell.length_c   1.000
_cell.angle_alpha   90.00
_cell.angle_beta   90.00
_cell.angle_gamma   90.00
#
_symmetry.space_group_name_H-M   'P 1'
#
loop_
_entity.id
_entity.type
_entity.pdbx_description
1 polymer ?
#
loop_
_entity_poly.entity_id
_entity_poly.type
_entity_poly.pdbx_seq_one_letter_code
_entity_poly.pdbx_strand_id
1 'polypeptide(L)'
;MFDRYTNKYARWIRVLALVVFGVSIVVGFVMWIEDFEDHFGPFITTVCYSAITAILMYGFAEIIEILSRILQRLESVDGIEKLPEKQRDPE
;
A
#
# COMPACT_ATOMS: atom_id res chain seq x y z
N MET A 1 -0.99 7.40 -16.90
CA MET A 1 -2.12 6.44 -16.85
C MET A 1 -2.42 6.00 -15.41
N PHE A 2 -2.35 6.88 -14.38
CA PHE A 2 -2.62 6.47 -12.99
C PHE A 2 -3.11 7.58 -12.03
N ASP A 3 -3.45 8.79 -12.50
CA ASP A 3 -3.53 9.93 -11.58
C ASP A 3 -4.88 10.24 -10.95
N ARG A 4 -5.98 9.54 -11.26
CA ARG A 4 -7.29 10.01 -10.79
C ARG A 4 -7.91 9.35 -9.56
N TYR A 5 -7.49 8.17 -9.11
CA TYR A 5 -8.10 7.52 -7.94
C TYR A 5 -7.18 6.56 -7.18
N THR A 6 -5.91 6.90 -6.96
CA THR A 6 -5.09 6.12 -6.01
C THR A 6 -5.59 6.39 -4.60
N ASN A 7 -6.07 5.36 -3.90
CA ASN A 7 -6.54 5.51 -2.52
C ASN A 7 -5.37 5.99 -1.64
N LYS A 8 -5.58 7.05 -0.84
CA LYS A 8 -4.54 7.66 0.00
C LYS A 8 -3.88 6.62 0.91
N TYR A 9 -4.64 5.69 1.46
CA TYR A 9 -4.14 4.63 2.33
C TYR A 9 -3.26 3.62 1.57
N ALA A 10 -3.68 3.19 0.38
CA ALA A 10 -2.88 2.30 -0.46
C ALA A 10 -1.54 2.94 -0.85
N ARG A 11 -1.54 4.24 -1.18
CA ARG A 11 -0.30 4.99 -1.46
C ARG A 11 0.64 5.00 -0.26
N TRP A 12 0.13 5.28 0.94
CA TRP A 12 0.95 5.28 2.15
C TRP A 12 1.50 3.90 2.50
N ILE A 13 0.75 2.83 2.25
CA ILE A 13 1.23 1.46 2.46
C ILE A 13 2.38 1.12 1.51
N ARG A 14 2.30 1.53 0.24
CA ARG A 14 3.42 1.38 -0.72
C ARG A 14 4.67 2.14 -0.26
N VAL A 15 4.51 3.37 0.23
CA VAL A 15 5.64 4.15 0.78
C VAL A 15 6.22 3.48 2.02
N LEU A 16 5.36 2.99 2.93
CA LEU A 16 5.80 2.28 4.12
C LEU A 16 6.57 1.00 3.77
N ALA A 17 6.15 0.26 2.75
CA ALA A 17 6.85 -0.92 2.27
C ALA A 17 8.28 -0.60 1.82
N LEU A 18 8.46 0.50 1.08
CA LEU A 18 9.79 0.99 0.68
C LEU A 18 10.65 1.41 1.86
N VAL A 19 10.06 2.10 2.84
CA VAL A 19 10.77 2.53 4.06
C VAL A 19 11.23 1.32 4.87
N VAL A 20 10.35 0.34 5.11
CA VAL A 20 10.68 -0.89 5.84
C VAL A 20 11.80 -1.66 5.14
N PHE A 21 11.72 -1.79 3.82
CA PHE A 21 12.76 -2.46 3.04
C PHE A 21 14.10 -1.71 3.12
N GLY A 22 14.10 -0.39 2.91
CA GLY A 22 15.30 0.43 2.97
C GLY A 22 15.98 0.41 4.36
N VAL A 23 15.19 0.55 5.43
CA VAL A 23 15.72 0.48 6.81
C VAL A 23 16.31 -0.91 7.09
N SER A 24 15.67 -1.99 6.63
CA SER A 24 16.18 -3.35 6.82
C SER A 24 17.52 -3.58 6.14
N ILE A 25 17.71 -3.04 4.93
CA ILE A 25 19.01 -3.06 4.24
C ILE A 25 20.07 -2.30 5.03
N VAL A 26 19.76 -1.09 5.48
CA VAL A 26 20.71 -0.25 6.24
C VAL A 26 21.12 -0.92 7.54
N VAL A 27 20.15 -1.42 8.32
CA VAL A 27 20.42 -2.11 9.59
C VAL A 27 21.23 -3.39 9.36
N GLY A 28 20.82 -4.21 8.39
CA GLY A 28 21.55 -5.42 8.07
C GLY A 28 22.98 -5.16 7.59
N PHE A 29 23.18 -4.08 6.83
CA PHE A 29 24.50 -3.68 6.35
C PHE A 29 25.41 -3.17 7.49
N VAL A 30 24.86 -2.39 8.42
CA VAL A 30 25.60 -1.94 9.60
C VAL A 30 26.06 -3.14 10.44
N MET A 31 25.17 -4.09 10.73
CA MET A 31 25.51 -5.31 11.46
C MET A 31 26.57 -6.14 10.73
N TRP A 32 26.50 -6.21 9.41
CA TRP A 32 27.48 -6.96 8.62
C TRP A 32 28.88 -6.34 8.64
N ILE A 33 28.99 -5.01 8.66
CA ILE A 33 30.29 -4.33 8.76
C ILE A 33 30.92 -4.52 10.14
N GLU A 34 30.12 -4.59 11.21
CA GLU A 34 30.63 -4.77 12.57
C GLU A 34 31.31 -6.13 12.75
N ASP A 35 30.79 -7.18 12.12
CA ASP A 35 31.37 -8.52 12.23
C ASP A 35 31.07 -9.38 10.97
N PHE A 36 31.97 -9.25 10.00
CA PHE A 36 31.79 -9.67 8.62
C PHE A 36 31.67 -11.20 8.43
N GLU A 37 32.32 -11.98 9.30
CA GLU A 37 32.35 -13.45 9.19
C GLU A 37 31.07 -14.10 9.74
N ASP A 38 30.54 -13.61 10.86
CA ASP A 38 29.36 -14.21 11.50
C ASP A 38 28.03 -13.62 11.01
N HIS A 39 28.03 -12.37 10.51
CA HIS A 39 26.78 -11.64 10.24
C HIS A 39 26.34 -11.62 8.77
N PHE A 40 27.09 -12.24 7.84
CA PHE A 40 26.67 -12.31 6.43
C PHE A 40 25.37 -13.10 6.23
N GLY A 41 25.23 -14.27 6.88
CA GLY A 41 23.99 -15.06 6.85
C GLY A 41 22.80 -14.30 7.42
N PRO A 42 22.89 -13.77 8.65
CA PRO A 42 21.89 -12.88 9.25
C PRO A 42 21.52 -11.67 8.37
N PHE A 43 22.50 -11.06 7.70
CA PHE A 43 22.26 -9.96 6.76
C PHE A 43 21.37 -10.39 5.59
N ILE A 44 21.74 -11.46 4.88
CA ILE A 44 20.98 -11.95 3.73
C ILE A 44 19.57 -12.38 4.12
N THR A 45 19.41 -13.06 5.26
CA THR A 45 18.08 -13.43 5.75
C THR A 45 17.22 -12.20 6.07
N THR A 46 17.79 -11.18 6.71
CA THR A 46 17.11 -9.90 6.99
C THR A 46 16.63 -9.22 5.71
N VAL A 47 17.51 -9.14 4.69
CA VAL A 47 17.15 -8.58 3.38
C VAL A 47 16.04 -9.39 2.72
N CYS A 48 16.13 -10.72 2.69
CA CYS A 48 15.11 -11.60 2.12
C CYS A 48 13.76 -11.46 2.84
N TYR A 49 13.72 -11.46 4.17
CA TYR A 49 12.49 -11.26 4.93
C TYR A 49 11.89 -9.88 4.66
N SER A 50 12.70 -8.83 4.64
CA SER A 50 12.21 -7.48 4.33
C SER A 50 11.64 -7.36 2.91
N ALA A 51 12.23 -8.06 1.92
CA ALA A 51 11.70 -8.13 0.56
C ALA A 51 10.34 -8.83 0.52
N ILE A 52 10.20 -9.96 1.21
CA ILE A 52 8.92 -10.68 1.33
C ILE A 52 7.87 -9.79 1.99
N THR A 53 8.20 -9.14 3.10
CA THR A 53 7.30 -8.21 3.80
C THR A 53 6.89 -7.06 2.89
N ALA A 54 7.82 -6.47 2.14
CA ALA A 54 7.51 -5.40 1.19
C ALA A 54 6.52 -5.89 0.12
N ILE A 55 6.76 -7.06 -0.49
CA ILE A 55 5.85 -7.66 -1.49
C ILE A 55 4.44 -7.85 -0.91
N LEU A 56 4.33 -8.38 0.32
CA LEU A 56 3.04 -8.56 0.99
C LEU A 56 2.33 -7.23 1.23
N MET A 57 3.05 -6.19 1.64
CA MET A 57 2.50 -4.85 1.83
C MET A 57 2.03 -4.24 0.51
N TYR A 58 2.79 -4.44 -0.58
CA TYR A 58 2.36 -4.03 -1.92
C TYR A 58 1.08 -4.76 -2.35
N GLY A 59 1.00 -6.08 -2.14
CA GLY A 59 -0.22 -6.85 -2.40
C GLY A 59 -1.41 -6.36 -1.57
N PHE A 60 -1.18 -6.02 -0.30
CA PHE A 60 -2.22 -5.46 0.56
C PHE A 60 -2.70 -4.08 0.09
N ALA A 61 -1.79 -3.23 -0.39
CA ALA A 61 -2.16 -1.94 -0.99
C ALA A 61 -3.06 -2.12 -2.24
N GLU A 62 -2.78 -3.12 -3.09
CA GLU A 62 -3.64 -3.45 -4.24
C GLU A 62 -5.04 -3.89 -3.81
N ILE A 63 -5.16 -4.72 -2.76
CA ILE A 63 -6.46 -5.14 -2.22
C ILE A 63 -7.28 -3.93 -1.78
N ILE A 64 -6.65 -2.97 -1.09
CA ILE A 64 -7.32 -1.73 -0.67
C ILE A 64 -7.82 -0.92 -1.87
N GLU A 65 -7.06 -0.83 -2.95
CA GLU A 65 -7.49 -0.13 -4.16
C GLU A 65 -8.63 -0.84 -4.88
N ILE A 66 -8.64 -2.18 -4.90
CA ILE A 66 -9.75 -2.96 -5.45
C ILE A 66 -11.01 -2.71 -4.62
N LEU A 67 -10.93 -2.82 -3.29
CA LEU A 67 -12.06 -2.57 -2.40
C LEU A 67 -12.57 -1.12 -2.53
N SER A 68 -11.67 -0.15 -2.61
CA SER A 68 -12.02 1.26 -2.80
C SER A 68 -12.77 1.49 -4.12
N ARG A 69 -12.38 0.81 -5.19
CA ARG A 69 -13.07 0.89 -6.50
C ARG A 69 -14.44 0.22 -6.47
N ILE A 70 -14.59 -0.89 -5.74
CA ILE A 70 -15.88 -1.56 -5.55
C ILE A 70 -16.84 -0.66 -4.76
N LEU A 71 -16.38 -0.07 -3.66
CA LEU A 71 -17.18 0.84 -2.84
C LEU A 71 -17.66 2.06 -3.64
N GLN A 72 -16.79 2.70 -4.41
CA GLN A 72 -17.16 3.83 -5.27
C GLN A 72 -18.21 3.45 -6.32
N ARG A 73 -18.14 2.23 -6.88
CA ARG A 73 -19.15 1.74 -7.82
C ARG A 73 -20.49 1.50 -7.15
N LEU A 74 -20.50 0.89 -5.96
CA LEU A 74 -21.73 0.65 -5.19
C LEU A 74 -22.39 1.97 -4.79
N GLU A 75 -21.63 2.94 -4.25
CA GLU A 75 -22.13 4.28 -3.94
C GLU A 75 -22.69 5.01 -5.17
N SER A 76 -22.08 4.82 -6.35
CA SER A 76 -22.59 5.42 -7.59
C SER A 76 -23.92 4.81 -8.06
N VAL A 77 -24.14 3.51 -7.82
CA VAL A 77 -25.39 2.83 -8.17
C VAL A 77 -26.51 3.28 -7.23
N ASP A 78 -26.25 3.31 -5.92
CA ASP A 78 -27.21 3.81 -4.92
C ASP A 78 -27.46 5.34 -5.05
N GLY A 79 -26.45 6.09 -5.51
CA GLY A 79 -26.56 7.53 -5.76
C GLY A 79 -27.40 7.88 -7.00
N ILE A 80 -27.43 7.01 -8.01
CA ILE A 80 -28.35 7.13 -9.16
C ILE A 80 -29.80 6.86 -8.73
N GLU A 81 -30.01 5.90 -7.81
CA GLU A 81 -31.34 5.59 -7.29
C GLU A 81 -31.92 6.73 -6.40
N LYS A 82 -31.06 7.56 -5.81
CA LYS A 82 -31.44 8.76 -5.03
C LYS A 82 -31.66 10.04 -5.85
N LEU A 83 -31.68 9.98 -7.18
CA LEU A 83 -31.82 11.17 -8.05
C LEU A 83 -33.16 11.28 -8.82
N PRO A 84 -34.33 11.14 -8.16
CA PRO A 84 -35.52 11.82 -8.65
C PRO A 84 -36.31 12.52 -7.52
N GLU A 85 -35.71 13.49 -6.80
CA GLU A 85 -36.54 14.30 -5.88
C GLU A 85 -36.12 15.77 -5.69
N LYS A 86 -35.12 16.26 -6.42
CA LYS A 86 -34.65 17.66 -6.30
C LYS A 86 -34.96 18.54 -7.52
N GLN A 87 -36.07 18.27 -8.21
CA GLN A 87 -36.57 19.10 -9.30
C GLN A 87 -38.07 19.41 -9.22
N ARG A 88 -38.66 19.30 -8.02
CA ARG A 88 -40.05 19.69 -7.77
C ARG A 88 -40.11 20.67 -6.61
N ASP A 89 -39.81 21.93 -6.89
CA ASP A 89 -40.48 23.05 -6.24
C ASP A 89 -40.48 24.23 -7.23
N PRO A 90 -41.63 24.54 -7.84
CA PRO A 90 -41.86 25.79 -8.54
C PRO A 90 -42.57 26.76 -7.60
N GLU A 91 -41.83 27.70 -7.00
CA GLU A 91 -42.38 29.00 -6.57
C GLU A 91 -41.35 30.12 -6.78
#